data_AF-A0A955WYS5-F1
#
_entry.id   AF-A0A955WYS5-F1
#
_cell.length_a   1.000
_cell.length_b   1.000
_cell.length_c   1.000
_cell.angle_alpha   90.00
_cell.angle_beta   90.00
_cell.angle_gamma   90.00
#
_symmetry.space_group_name_H-M   'P 1'
#
loop_
_entity.id
_entity.type
_entity.pdbx_description
1 polymer ?
#
loop_
_entity_poly.entity_id
_entity_poly.type
_entity_poly.pdbx_seq_one_letter_code
_entity_poly.pdbx_strand_id
1 'polypeptide(L)'
;LGLGVIPPTRERLVLWPGRLGYDGEGLDGPPVLPDAWVNAVTVGVDGAVWVATNGGLARQRGNQSTVFDENAFIDSEVILALAGDRSGRVWAGTFEGLGRLAGDQWSAVRPEGLRGPVHTIHLDSVGTLRVGAEHGLWVLKSEREGWTRLDVDGRPDPGPVRSVWASPQGDLWLTTAQGLLRRAP
;
A
#
# COMPACT_ATOMS: atom_id res chain seq x y z
N LEU A 1 -46.38 -6.25 19.34
CA LEU A 1 -45.04 -6.70 18.91
C LEU A 1 -44.62 -5.82 17.75
N GLY A 2 -43.96 -4.69 18.04
CA GLY A 2 -43.54 -3.72 17.03
C GLY A 2 -42.24 -4.20 16.36
N LEU A 3 -42.31 -4.43 15.04
CA LEU A 3 -41.14 -4.69 14.22
C LEU A 3 -40.29 -3.40 14.18
N GLY A 4 -39.15 -3.42 14.85
CA GLY A 4 -38.16 -2.35 14.75
C GLY A 4 -37.59 -2.33 13.34
N VAL A 5 -37.89 -1.28 12.59
CA VAL A 5 -37.23 -0.99 11.32
C VAL A 5 -35.80 -0.60 11.64
N ILE A 6 -34.84 -1.46 11.32
CA ILE A 6 -33.42 -1.10 11.31
C ILE A 6 -33.26 -0.05 10.20
N PRO A 7 -32.89 1.20 10.50
CA PRO A 7 -32.71 2.19 9.44
C PRO A 7 -31.54 1.75 8.54
N PRO A 8 -31.63 1.95 7.22
CA PRO A 8 -30.51 1.66 6.33
C PRO A 8 -29.32 2.52 6.76
N THR A 9 -28.17 1.89 7.01
CA THR A 9 -26.90 2.58 7.17
C THR A 9 -26.70 3.47 5.95
N ARG A 10 -26.83 4.80 6.14
CA ARG A 10 -26.58 5.75 5.07
C ARG A 10 -25.08 5.71 4.76
N GLU A 11 -24.73 5.06 3.66
CA GLU A 11 -23.44 5.28 3.02
C GLU A 11 -23.34 6.78 2.71
N ARG A 12 -22.36 7.45 3.33
CA ARG A 12 -22.11 8.88 3.12
C ARG A 12 -20.80 9.01 2.36
N LEU A 13 -20.87 9.58 1.16
CA LEU A 13 -19.67 10.00 0.42
C LEU A 13 -19.05 11.21 1.15
N VAL A 14 -17.76 11.12 1.45
CA VAL A 14 -16.97 12.19 2.06
C VAL A 14 -15.73 12.42 1.20
N LEU A 15 -15.57 13.65 0.69
CA LEU A 15 -14.39 14.05 -0.09
C LEU A 15 -13.25 14.42 0.88
N TRP A 16 -12.08 13.83 0.70
CA TRP A 16 -10.86 14.19 1.43
C TRP A 16 -10.02 15.10 0.54
N PRO A 17 -10.00 16.41 0.78
CA PRO A 17 -9.30 17.33 -0.11
C PRO A 17 -7.78 17.23 0.06
N GLY A 18 -7.04 17.42 -1.04
CA GLY A 18 -5.61 17.71 -1.00
C GLY A 18 -5.32 19.13 -0.49
N ARG A 19 -4.05 19.44 -0.23
CA ARG A 19 -3.57 20.76 0.23
C ARG A 19 -4.10 21.97 -0.55
N LEU A 20 -4.54 21.80 -1.80
CA LEU A 20 -5.04 22.88 -2.66
C LEU A 20 -6.56 23.10 -2.60
N GLY A 21 -7.30 22.53 -1.63
CA GLY A 21 -8.75 22.76 -1.59
C GLY A 21 -9.47 22.49 -0.28
N TYR A 22 -9.34 23.36 0.72
CA TYR A 22 -10.41 23.61 1.70
C TYR A 22 -10.11 24.91 2.48
N ASP A 23 -11.05 25.85 2.52
CA ASP A 23 -10.94 27.18 3.14
C ASP A 23 -11.49 27.25 4.58
N GLY A 24 -11.67 26.11 5.25
CA GLY A 24 -12.13 26.04 6.64
C GLY A 24 -13.65 26.18 6.71
N GLU A 25 -14.34 25.28 7.41
CA GLU A 25 -14.80 25.49 8.78
C GLU A 25 -15.24 24.14 9.35
N GLY A 26 -14.77 23.79 10.55
CA GLY A 26 -15.27 22.65 11.35
C GLY A 26 -14.21 21.61 11.70
N LEU A 27 -13.91 21.51 13.00
CA LEU A 27 -12.98 20.55 13.62
C LEU A 27 -13.44 19.06 13.55
N ASP A 28 -14.33 18.73 12.62
CA ASP A 28 -14.87 17.38 12.35
C ASP A 28 -14.74 16.98 10.86
N GLY A 29 -13.88 17.67 10.10
CA GLY A 29 -13.66 17.44 8.68
C GLY A 29 -12.79 16.22 8.37
N PRO A 30 -12.89 15.67 7.15
CA PRO A 30 -11.97 14.65 6.67
C PRO A 30 -10.51 15.15 6.71
N PRO A 31 -9.52 14.26 6.87
CA PRO A 31 -8.11 14.63 6.88
C PRO A 31 -7.75 15.42 5.62
N VAL A 32 -6.96 16.48 5.82
CA VAL A 32 -6.27 17.16 4.72
C VAL A 32 -5.18 16.22 4.21
N LEU A 33 -5.27 15.83 2.95
CA LEU A 33 -4.23 15.03 2.31
C LEU A 33 -3.02 15.92 1.97
N PRO A 34 -1.78 15.39 2.07
CA PRO A 34 -0.59 16.16 1.70
C PRO A 34 -0.57 16.56 0.22
N ASP A 35 -1.24 15.78 -0.64
CA ASP A 35 -1.36 16.04 -2.07
C ASP A 35 -2.68 15.46 -2.62
N ALA A 36 -3.18 15.98 -3.73
CA ALA A 36 -4.45 15.57 -4.34
C ALA A 36 -4.34 14.32 -5.23
N TRP A 37 -3.15 13.99 -5.74
CA TRP A 37 -2.91 12.75 -6.48
C TRP A 37 -2.72 11.59 -5.52
N VAL A 38 -3.81 10.84 -5.32
CA VAL A 38 -3.81 9.61 -4.52
C VAL A 38 -3.39 8.43 -5.39
N ASN A 39 -2.34 7.72 -4.96
CA ASN A 39 -1.79 6.55 -5.65
C ASN A 39 -2.31 5.23 -5.08
N ALA A 40 -2.48 5.14 -3.75
CA ALA A 40 -2.96 3.94 -3.09
C ALA A 40 -3.66 4.23 -1.76
N VAL A 41 -4.52 3.31 -1.33
CA VAL A 41 -5.17 3.33 -0.03
C VAL A 41 -5.08 1.94 0.59
N THR A 42 -4.83 1.86 1.90
CA THR A 42 -4.90 0.61 2.66
C THR A 42 -5.48 0.84 4.05
N VAL A 43 -5.83 -0.24 4.74
CA VAL A 43 -6.34 -0.19 6.12
C VAL A 43 -5.36 -0.94 7.02
N GLY A 44 -4.89 -0.27 8.07
CA GLY A 44 -4.08 -0.87 9.12
C GLY A 44 -4.92 -1.76 10.03
N VAL A 45 -4.25 -2.66 10.77
CA VAL A 45 -4.93 -3.58 11.71
C VAL A 45 -5.68 -2.84 12.84
N ASP A 46 -5.27 -1.61 13.13
CA ASP A 46 -5.88 -0.73 14.13
C ASP A 46 -7.12 0.04 13.60
N GLY A 47 -7.54 -0.28 12.37
CA GLY A 47 -8.65 0.39 11.67
C GLY A 47 -8.28 1.73 11.06
N ALA A 48 -7.00 2.14 11.10
CA ALA A 48 -6.59 3.39 10.47
C ALA A 48 -6.56 3.25 8.94
N VAL A 49 -7.10 4.23 8.24
CA VAL A 49 -7.00 4.35 6.78
C VAL A 49 -5.69 5.07 6.46
N TRP A 50 -4.86 4.44 5.63
CA TRP A 50 -3.62 5.00 5.13
C TRP A 50 -3.78 5.37 3.67
N VAL A 51 -3.33 6.56 3.30
CA VAL A 51 -3.43 7.11 1.95
C VAL A 51 -2.04 7.50 1.48
N ALA A 52 -1.66 6.99 0.32
CA ALA A 52 -0.42 7.32 -0.38
C ALA A 52 -0.68 8.34 -1.48
N THR A 53 0.14 9.37 -1.52
CA THR A 53 0.03 10.45 -2.49
C THR A 53 1.38 10.80 -3.11
N ASN A 54 1.40 11.77 -4.03
CA ASN A 54 2.65 12.33 -4.55
C ASN A 54 3.39 13.25 -3.58
N GLY A 55 2.78 13.61 -2.44
CA GLY A 55 3.37 14.48 -1.43
C GLY A 55 3.53 13.81 -0.06
N GLY A 56 3.48 12.47 0.00
CA GLY A 56 3.70 11.71 1.22
C GLY A 56 2.53 10.79 1.61
N LEU A 57 2.34 10.61 2.91
CA LEU A 57 1.30 9.77 3.49
C LEU A 57 0.31 10.57 4.32
N ALA A 58 -0.95 10.13 4.32
CA ALA A 58 -1.90 10.49 5.36
C ALA A 58 -2.38 9.22 6.09
N ARG A 59 -2.63 9.34 7.40
CA ARG A 59 -3.26 8.34 8.24
C ARG A 59 -4.47 8.95 8.91
N GLN A 60 -5.61 8.31 8.80
CA GLN A 60 -6.83 8.66 9.53
C GLN A 60 -7.22 7.54 10.48
N ARG A 61 -7.43 7.87 11.75
CA ARG A 61 -7.96 6.94 12.76
C ARG A 61 -9.08 7.61 13.55
N GLY A 62 -10.33 7.19 13.33
CA GLY A 62 -11.48 7.89 13.88
C GLY A 62 -11.51 9.34 13.38
N ASN A 63 -11.40 10.30 14.29
CA ASN A 63 -11.34 11.74 13.98
C ASN A 63 -9.91 12.30 13.97
N GLN A 64 -8.89 11.46 14.18
CA GLN A 64 -7.49 11.89 14.20
C GLN A 64 -6.85 11.71 12.83
N SER A 65 -6.34 12.80 12.28
CA SER A 65 -5.53 12.83 11.05
C SER A 65 -4.06 13.01 11.39
N THR A 66 -3.18 12.34 10.65
CA THR A 66 -1.73 12.55 10.68
C THR A 66 -1.21 12.58 9.26
N VAL A 67 -0.43 13.60 8.92
CA VAL A 67 0.27 13.71 7.64
C VAL A 67 1.75 13.43 7.87
N PHE A 68 2.35 12.68 6.96
CA PHE A 68 3.78 12.41 6.89
C PHE A 68 4.28 13.02 5.58
N ASP A 69 4.74 14.26 5.65
CA ASP A 69 5.18 15.09 4.52
C ASP A 69 6.67 14.89 4.19
N GLU A 70 7.48 14.45 5.16
CA GLU A 70 8.85 13.99 4.95
C GLU A 70 8.98 12.51 5.34
N ASN A 71 9.13 11.65 4.34
CA ASN A 71 9.42 10.23 4.58
C ASN A 71 10.90 10.06 4.94
N ALA A 72 11.37 10.55 6.09
CA ALA A 72 12.78 10.47 6.49
C ALA A 72 13.38 9.04 6.50
N PHE A 73 12.54 8.01 6.35
CA PHE A 73 12.93 6.62 6.23
C PHE A 73 13.32 6.19 4.81
N ILE A 74 12.88 6.89 3.77
CA ILE A 74 13.20 6.63 2.36
C ILE A 74 13.18 7.95 1.58
N ASP A 75 14.24 8.25 0.84
CA ASP A 75 14.49 9.55 0.20
C ASP A 75 13.54 9.82 -0.99
N SER A 76 12.23 9.82 -0.73
CA SER A 76 11.17 9.90 -1.72
C SER A 76 9.89 10.46 -1.09
N GLU A 77 9.37 11.55 -1.66
CA GLU A 77 8.09 12.15 -1.27
C GLU A 77 6.91 11.35 -1.84
N VAL A 78 7.08 10.77 -3.03
CA VAL A 78 6.01 10.05 -3.74
C VAL A 78 5.88 8.62 -3.21
N ILE A 79 4.70 8.30 -2.70
CA ILE A 79 4.34 6.94 -2.34
C ILE A 79 3.44 6.35 -3.42
N LEU A 80 3.86 5.24 -4.01
CA LEU A 80 3.22 4.57 -5.13
C LEU A 80 2.28 3.45 -4.69
N ALA A 81 2.61 2.75 -3.61
CA ALA A 81 1.89 1.56 -3.16
C ALA A 81 1.84 1.46 -1.64
N LEU A 82 0.77 0.83 -1.12
CA LEU A 82 0.59 0.56 0.30
C LEU A 82 0.06 -0.83 0.57
N ALA A 83 0.49 -1.45 1.66
CA ALA A 83 -0.16 -2.62 2.23
C ALA A 83 -0.03 -2.65 3.77
N GLY A 84 -1.16 -2.77 4.47
CA GLY A 84 -1.18 -3.12 5.88
C GLY A 84 -1.06 -4.63 6.08
N ASP A 85 -0.34 -5.07 7.11
CA ASP A 85 -0.27 -6.48 7.48
C ASP A 85 -0.89 -6.80 8.84
N ARG A 86 -1.10 -8.11 9.07
CA ARG A 86 -1.75 -8.61 10.30
C ARG A 86 -0.93 -8.41 11.57
N SER A 87 0.35 -8.07 11.45
CA SER A 87 1.20 -7.72 12.59
C SER A 87 1.17 -6.22 12.90
N GLY A 88 0.34 -5.45 12.20
CA GLY A 88 0.22 -4.00 12.39
C GLY A 88 1.31 -3.20 11.71
N ARG A 89 2.07 -3.80 10.79
CA ARG A 89 3.03 -3.07 9.96
C ARG A 89 2.33 -2.49 8.74
N VAL A 90 2.86 -1.38 8.24
CA VAL A 90 2.46 -0.79 6.97
C VAL A 90 3.66 -0.76 6.06
N TRP A 91 3.50 -1.28 4.85
CA TRP A 91 4.51 -1.32 3.82
C TRP A 91 4.20 -0.21 2.80
N ALA A 92 5.22 0.53 2.39
CA ALA A 92 5.11 1.63 1.45
C ALA A 92 6.10 1.46 0.30
N GLY A 93 5.61 1.48 -0.93
CA GLY A 93 6.44 1.47 -2.14
C GLY A 93 6.68 2.89 -2.63
N THR A 94 7.91 3.22 -2.96
CA THR A 94 8.32 4.55 -3.45
C THR A 94 9.16 4.43 -4.71
N PHE A 95 9.60 5.56 -5.28
CA PHE A 95 10.55 5.54 -6.39
C PHE A 95 11.95 5.03 -5.97
N GLU A 96 12.28 5.14 -4.69
CA GLU A 96 13.58 4.74 -4.14
C GLU A 96 13.58 3.36 -3.47
N GLY A 97 12.43 2.67 -3.45
CA GLY A 97 12.31 1.29 -2.99
C GLY A 97 11.18 1.07 -1.99
N LEU A 98 11.46 0.27 -0.95
CA LEU A 98 10.46 -0.22 -0.01
C LEU A 98 10.69 0.36 1.39
N GLY A 99 9.66 0.94 1.98
CA GLY A 99 9.59 1.36 3.38
C GLY A 99 8.67 0.47 4.20
N ARG A 100 8.92 0.41 5.50
CA ARG A 100 8.10 -0.32 6.48
C ARG A 100 7.95 0.47 7.78
N LEU A 101 6.71 0.66 8.19
CA LEU A 101 6.32 1.12 9.51
C LEU A 101 6.16 -0.09 10.43
N ALA A 102 6.81 -0.08 11.59
CA ALA A 102 6.57 -1.03 12.67
C ALA A 102 6.44 -0.27 13.99
N GLY A 103 5.29 -0.43 14.66
CA GLY A 103 4.92 0.50 15.74
C GLY A 103 4.75 1.90 15.15
N ASP A 104 5.52 2.86 15.67
CA ASP A 104 5.53 4.26 15.19
C ASP A 104 6.83 4.62 14.45
N GLN A 105 7.66 3.64 14.10
CA GLN A 105 8.95 3.86 13.45
C GLN A 105 8.95 3.36 12.01
N TRP A 106 9.23 4.28 11.09
CA TRP A 106 9.49 3.94 9.70
C TRP A 106 10.96 3.58 9.48
N SER A 107 11.19 2.63 8.56
CA SER A 107 12.53 2.21 8.15
C SER A 107 12.54 1.79 6.68
N ALA A 108 13.64 2.04 5.98
CA ALA A 108 13.88 1.45 4.66
C ALA A 108 14.12 -0.06 4.78
N VAL A 109 13.52 -0.82 3.85
CA VAL A 109 13.73 -2.25 3.68
C VAL A 109 14.46 -2.47 2.37
N ARG A 110 15.62 -3.12 2.44
CA ARG A 110 16.52 -3.31 1.29
C ARG A 110 16.80 -4.79 1.06
N PRO A 111 15.86 -5.52 0.43
CA PRO A 111 16.17 -6.84 -0.13
C PRO A 111 17.39 -6.76 -1.04
N GLU A 112 18.27 -7.74 -0.96
CA GLU A 112 19.44 -7.79 -1.84
C GLU A 112 19.00 -7.83 -3.30
N GLY A 113 19.32 -6.78 -4.07
CA GLY A 113 18.97 -6.66 -5.49
C GLY A 113 17.68 -5.91 -5.78
N LEU A 114 16.83 -5.61 -4.79
CA LEU A 114 15.72 -4.67 -4.99
C LEU A 114 16.28 -3.26 -5.15
N ARG A 115 16.06 -2.66 -6.33
CA ARG A 115 16.50 -1.30 -6.65
C ARG A 115 15.41 -0.58 -7.42
N GLY A 116 15.31 0.72 -7.17
CA GLY A 116 14.40 1.60 -7.88
C GLY A 116 12.93 1.40 -7.48
N PRO A 117 12.01 1.79 -8.37
CA PRO A 117 10.61 1.97 -8.00
C PRO A 117 9.91 0.68 -7.57
N VAL A 118 9.13 0.77 -6.50
CA VAL A 118 8.16 -0.24 -6.07
C VAL A 118 6.76 0.23 -6.46
N HIS A 119 6.18 -0.40 -7.48
CA HIS A 119 4.91 0.01 -8.08
C HIS A 119 3.70 -0.63 -7.41
N THR A 120 3.86 -1.79 -6.78
CA THR A 120 2.74 -2.51 -6.17
C THR A 120 3.18 -3.36 -4.99
N ILE A 121 2.32 -3.46 -3.98
CA ILE A 121 2.50 -4.32 -2.82
C ILE A 121 1.19 -5.05 -2.58
N HIS A 122 1.25 -6.38 -2.54
CA HIS A 122 0.11 -7.24 -2.30
C HIS A 122 0.40 -8.19 -1.15
N LEU A 123 -0.42 -8.14 -0.10
CA LEU A 123 -0.41 -9.12 0.97
C LEU A 123 -1.54 -10.11 0.72
N ASP A 124 -1.20 -11.39 0.57
CA ASP A 124 -2.21 -12.43 0.39
C ASP A 124 -2.82 -12.91 1.73
N SER A 125 -3.85 -13.74 1.62
CA SER A 125 -4.59 -14.27 2.77
C SER A 125 -3.76 -15.17 3.71
N VAL A 126 -2.63 -15.70 3.25
CA VAL A 126 -1.71 -16.54 4.05
C VAL A 126 -0.53 -15.75 4.61
N GLY A 127 -0.44 -14.45 4.32
CA GLY A 127 0.57 -13.54 4.87
C GLY A 127 1.81 -13.38 3.99
N THR A 128 1.81 -13.89 2.76
CA THR A 128 2.91 -13.66 1.82
C THR A 128 2.80 -12.26 1.23
N LEU A 129 3.84 -11.46 1.44
CA LEU A 129 3.98 -10.14 0.85
C LEU A 129 4.64 -10.28 -0.53
N ARG A 130 4.00 -9.72 -1.56
CA ARG A 130 4.49 -9.68 -2.93
C ARG A 130 4.70 -8.23 -3.32
N VAL A 131 5.89 -7.90 -3.80
CA VAL A 131 6.32 -6.55 -4.13
C VAL A 131 6.71 -6.53 -5.60
N GLY A 132 5.89 -5.87 -6.43
CA GLY A 132 6.22 -5.63 -7.82
C GLY A 132 7.07 -4.38 -7.95
N ALA A 133 8.26 -4.54 -8.51
CA ALA A 133 9.26 -3.48 -8.64
C ALA A 133 9.69 -3.32 -10.10
N GLU A 134 10.57 -2.35 -10.34
CA GLU A 134 11.16 -2.08 -11.66
C GLU A 134 11.87 -3.31 -12.25
N HIS A 135 12.49 -4.11 -11.38
CA HIS A 135 13.21 -5.32 -11.74
C HIS A 135 12.54 -6.56 -11.14
N GLY A 136 11.32 -6.84 -11.58
CA GLY A 136 10.61 -8.08 -11.31
C GLY A 136 9.83 -8.12 -9.99
N LEU A 137 9.47 -9.34 -9.59
CA LEU A 137 8.59 -9.61 -8.46
C LEU A 137 9.37 -10.16 -7.26
N TRP A 138 9.23 -9.49 -6.12
CA TRP A 138 9.86 -9.86 -4.86
C TRP A 138 8.84 -10.45 -3.90
N VAL A 139 9.26 -11.43 -3.12
CA VAL A 139 8.38 -12.19 -2.23
C VAL A 139 9.01 -12.35 -0.85
N LEU A 140 8.22 -12.05 0.16
CA LEU A 140 8.52 -12.31 1.56
C LEU A 140 7.41 -13.18 2.15
N LYS A 141 7.70 -14.46 2.36
CA LYS A 141 6.80 -15.40 3.04
C LYS A 141 6.89 -15.25 4.56
N SER A 142 8.10 -15.02 5.05
CA SER A 142 8.40 -14.81 6.46
C SER A 142 9.71 -14.03 6.58
N GLU A 143 9.82 -13.17 7.59
CA GLU A 143 11.07 -12.44 7.90
C GLU A 143 12.24 -13.40 8.15
N ARG A 144 11.97 -14.65 8.59
CA ARG A 144 13.01 -15.68 8.79
C ARG A 144 13.55 -16.26 7.49
N GLU A 145 12.70 -16.40 6.48
CA GLU A 145 13.11 -16.89 5.16
C GLU A 145 13.77 -15.79 4.33
N GLY A 146 13.53 -14.53 4.69
CA GLY A 146 14.05 -13.38 3.97
C GLY A 146 13.34 -13.16 2.64
N TRP A 147 13.81 -12.14 1.93
CA TRP A 147 13.27 -11.77 0.64
C TRP A 147 13.85 -12.62 -0.47
N THR A 148 13.00 -13.01 -1.42
CA THR A 148 13.40 -13.73 -2.61
C THR A 148 12.82 -13.09 -3.86
N ARG A 149 13.57 -13.11 -4.95
CA ARG A 149 13.04 -12.76 -6.27
C ARG A 149 12.33 -13.97 -6.85
N LEU A 150 11.09 -13.79 -7.30
CA LEU A 150 10.26 -14.87 -7.81
C LEU A 150 10.43 -15.02 -9.31
N ASP A 151 10.78 -16.22 -9.74
CA ASP A 151 10.68 -16.62 -11.14
C ASP A 151 9.20 -16.80 -11.53
N VAL A 152 8.80 -16.12 -12.60
CA VAL A 152 7.46 -16.18 -13.18
C VAL A 152 7.56 -16.90 -14.53
N ASP A 153 7.39 -18.22 -14.52
CA ASP A 153 7.39 -19.09 -15.71
C ASP A 153 8.67 -18.98 -16.56
N GLY A 154 9.82 -19.12 -15.91
CA GLY A 154 11.15 -19.01 -16.54
C GLY A 154 11.59 -17.57 -16.79
N ARG A 155 10.95 -16.59 -16.13
CA ARG A 155 11.22 -15.16 -16.24
C ARG A 155 11.56 -14.61 -14.84
N PRO A 156 12.84 -14.68 -14.43
CA PRO A 156 13.28 -14.09 -13.17
C PRO A 156 13.19 -12.55 -13.21
N ASP A 157 13.30 -11.95 -14.39
CA ASP A 157 13.09 -10.51 -14.62
C ASP A 157 12.04 -10.31 -15.74
N PRO A 158 10.75 -10.26 -15.41
CA PRO A 158 9.72 -9.99 -16.39
C PRO A 158 9.60 -8.49 -16.73
N GLY A 159 10.57 -7.66 -16.29
CA GLY A 159 10.53 -6.21 -16.37
C GLY A 159 9.73 -5.56 -15.22
N PRO A 160 9.37 -4.27 -15.37
CA PRO A 160 8.64 -3.54 -14.34
C PRO A 160 7.27 -4.15 -14.09
N VAL A 161 7.05 -4.62 -12.85
CA VAL A 161 5.78 -5.22 -12.43
C VAL A 161 4.88 -4.11 -11.90
N ARG A 162 3.77 -3.84 -12.60
CA ARG A 162 2.85 -2.73 -12.31
C ARG A 162 1.71 -3.08 -11.37
N SER A 163 1.29 -4.33 -11.38
CA SER A 163 0.26 -4.84 -10.48
C SER A 163 0.44 -6.34 -10.30
N VAL A 164 0.05 -6.85 -9.14
CA VAL A 164 0.09 -8.26 -8.81
C VAL A 164 -1.14 -8.66 -8.01
N TRP A 165 -1.69 -9.83 -8.33
CA TRP A 165 -2.76 -10.46 -7.59
C TRP A 165 -2.45 -11.94 -7.43
N ALA A 166 -2.66 -12.47 -6.23
CA ALA A 166 -2.49 -13.89 -5.95
C ALA A 166 -3.77 -14.48 -5.36
N SER A 167 -4.16 -15.66 -5.86
CA SER A 167 -5.23 -16.44 -5.25
C SER A 167 -4.72 -17.20 -4.02
N PRO A 168 -5.60 -17.54 -3.06
CA PRO A 168 -5.25 -18.45 -1.96
C PRO A 168 -4.77 -19.82 -2.43
N GLN A 169 -5.13 -20.24 -3.65
CA GLN A 169 -4.76 -21.53 -4.23
C GLN A 169 -3.40 -21.50 -4.95
N GLY A 170 -2.76 -20.34 -5.08
CA GLY A 170 -1.42 -20.20 -5.67
C GLY A 170 -1.37 -19.63 -7.09
N ASP A 171 -2.52 -19.42 -7.74
CA ASP A 171 -2.56 -18.71 -9.02
C ASP A 171 -2.03 -17.29 -8.82
N LEU A 172 -1.13 -16.87 -9.70
CA LEU A 172 -0.52 -15.55 -9.69
C LEU A 172 -0.77 -14.86 -11.02
N TRP A 173 -1.31 -13.66 -10.96
CA TRP A 173 -1.47 -12.78 -12.11
C TRP A 173 -0.67 -11.51 -11.87
N LEU A 174 0.07 -11.06 -12.87
CA LEU A 174 0.80 -9.80 -12.77
C LEU A 174 0.88 -9.10 -14.11
N THR A 175 0.78 -7.77 -14.08
CA THR A 175 0.97 -6.93 -15.25
C THR A 175 2.38 -6.39 -15.27
N THR A 176 2.99 -6.40 -16.44
CA THR A 176 4.30 -5.80 -16.71
C THR A 176 4.20 -4.77 -17.81
N ALA A 177 5.30 -4.06 -18.07
CA ALA A 177 5.41 -3.19 -19.24
C ALA A 177 5.26 -3.94 -20.59
N GLN A 178 5.40 -5.27 -20.58
CA GLN A 178 5.36 -6.14 -21.76
C GLN A 178 4.05 -6.94 -21.89
N GLY A 179 3.16 -6.86 -20.90
CA GLY A 179 1.85 -7.53 -20.94
C GLY A 179 1.45 -8.19 -19.63
N LEU A 180 0.47 -9.09 -19.71
CA LEU A 180 -0.03 -9.85 -18.56
C LEU A 180 0.65 -11.21 -18.50
N LEU A 181 1.19 -11.58 -17.34
CA LEU A 181 1.71 -12.91 -17.05
C LEU A 181 0.81 -13.61 -16.04
N ARG A 182 0.67 -14.92 -16.21
CA ARG A 182 -0.04 -15.79 -15.27
C ARG A 182 0.82 -17.01 -14.98
N ARG A 183 1.08 -17.24 -13.69
CA ARG A 183 1.66 -18.49 -13.20
C ARG A 183 0.58 -19.32 -12.52
N ALA A 184 0.44 -20.57 -12.93
CA ALA A 184 -0.45 -21.54 -12.28
C ALA A 184 0.13 -21.98 -10.91
N PRO A 185 -0.67 -22.61 -10.04
CA PRO A 185 -0.22 -23.11 -8.73
C PRO A 185 0.97 -24.07 -8.80
#